data_AF-A0A9E5SSK0-F1
#
_entry.id   AF-A0A9E5SSK0-F1
#
_cell.length_a   1.000
_cell.length_b   1.000
_cell.length_c   1.000
_cell.angle_alpha   90.00
_cell.angle_beta   90.00
_cell.angle_gamma   90.00
#
_symmetry.space_group_name_H-M   'P 1'
#
loop_
_entity.id
_entity.type
_entity.pdbx_description
1 polymer ?
#
loop_
_entity_poly.entity_id
_entity_poly.type
_entity_poly.pdbx_seq_one_letter_code
_entity_poly.pdbx_strand_id
1 'polypeptide(L)'
;MAWLGVALALIAFFIWQNNDIILSNVNWTHRKVPPPFDGFKILLVSDLHGKRFGRGQRRLLNKAAACRPDIITITGDIIDGRRKKTEG
;
A
#
# COMPACT_ATOMS: atom_id res chain seq x y z
N MET A 1 -10.64 -29.13 -20.95
CA MET A 1 -10.66 -29.22 -19.47
C MET A 1 -9.38 -28.72 -18.81
N ALA A 2 -8.17 -29.18 -19.20
CA ALA A 2 -6.91 -28.72 -18.59
C ALA A 2 -6.67 -27.20 -18.69
N TRP A 3 -6.96 -26.58 -19.85
CA TRP A 3 -6.79 -25.14 -20.07
C TRP A 3 -7.69 -24.26 -19.20
N LEU A 4 -8.88 -24.74 -18.82
CA LEU A 4 -9.79 -24.04 -17.90
C LEU A 4 -9.21 -24.00 -16.48
N GLY A 5 -8.60 -25.10 -16.03
CA GLY A 5 -7.91 -25.15 -14.74
C GLY A 5 -6.71 -24.21 -14.68
N VAL A 6 -5.91 -24.17 -15.75
CA VAL A 6 -4.77 -23.25 -15.87
C VAL A 6 -5.22 -21.79 -15.88
N ALA A 7 -6.28 -21.46 -16.62
CA ALA A 7 -6.84 -20.11 -16.65
C ALA A 7 -7.36 -19.65 -15.27
N LEU A 8 -8.08 -20.53 -14.56
CA LEU A 8 -8.55 -20.26 -13.19
C LEU A 8 -7.39 -20.02 -12.22
N ALA A 9 -6.34 -20.84 -12.29
CA ALA A 9 -5.15 -20.69 -11.46
C ALA A 9 -4.44 -19.36 -11.74
N LEU A 10 -4.30 -18.96 -13.01
CA LEU A 10 -3.71 -17.68 -13.40
C LEU A 10 -4.54 -16.49 -12.89
N ILE A 11 -5.86 -16.54 -13.04
CA ILE A 11 -6.75 -15.48 -12.53
C ILE A 11 -6.61 -15.34 -11.01
N ALA A 12 -6.64 -16.45 -10.28
CA ALA A 12 -6.44 -16.44 -8.83
C ALA A 12 -5.06 -15.87 -8.44
N PHE A 13 -4.01 -16.25 -9.18
CA PHE A 13 -2.66 -15.74 -8.99
C PHE A 13 -2.57 -14.23 -9.22
N PHE A 14 -3.12 -13.72 -10.33
CA PHE A 14 -3.16 -12.27 -10.61
C PHE A 14 -3.96 -11.49 -9.56
N ILE A 15 -5.08 -12.03 -9.07
CA ILE A 15 -5.86 -11.41 -8.00
C ILE A 15 -5.04 -11.35 -6.70
N TRP A 16 -4.30 -12.41 -6.37
CA TRP A 16 -3.47 -12.44 -5.16
C TRP A 16 -2.28 -11.47 -5.27
N GLN A 17 -1.54 -11.52 -6.38
CA GLN A 17 -0.35 -10.69 -6.61
C GLN A 17 -0.68 -9.20 -6.62
N ASN A 18 -1.81 -8.81 -7.24
CA ASN A 18 -2.18 -7.39 -7.41
C ASN A 18 -2.82 -6.77 -6.14
N ASN A 19 -3.07 -7.59 -5.11
CA ASN A 19 -3.65 -7.18 -3.82
C ASN A 19 -2.65 -7.25 -2.66
N ASP A 20 -1.35 -7.46 -2.93
CA ASP A 20 -0.34 -7.36 -1.89
C ASP A 20 0.19 -5.93 -1.74
N ILE A 21 0.47 -5.58 -0.50
CA ILE A 21 1.04 -4.28 -0.12
C ILE A 21 2.54 -4.49 0.03
N ILE A 22 3.33 -3.93 -0.87
CA ILE A 22 4.79 -4.05 -0.80
C ILE A 22 5.31 -3.01 0.18
N LEU A 23 6.14 -3.43 1.13
CA LEU A 23 6.84 -2.54 2.06
C LEU A 23 8.29 -2.41 1.60
N SER A 24 8.69 -1.20 1.21
CA SER A 24 10.07 -0.87 0.85
C SER A 24 10.71 -0.12 2.00
N ASN A 25 11.77 -0.70 2.59
CA ASN A 25 12.53 -0.05 3.65
C ASN A 25 13.79 0.58 3.06
N VAL A 26 13.95 1.89 3.28
CA VAL A 26 15.12 2.65 2.86
C VAL A 26 15.74 3.28 4.09
N ASN A 27 16.98 2.89 4.38
CA ASN A 27 17.77 3.50 5.45
C ASN A 27 18.64 4.60 4.83
N TRP A 28 18.52 5.83 5.33
CA TRP A 28 19.27 6.97 4.84
C TRP A 28 20.00 7.66 5.99
N THR A 29 21.32 7.82 5.85
CA THR A 29 22.17 8.48 6.84
C THR A 29 22.97 9.57 6.14
N HIS A 30 22.90 10.81 6.64
CA HIS A 30 23.59 11.93 6.00
C HIS A 30 24.01 12.99 7.04
N ARG A 31 25.20 13.60 6.87
CA ARG A 31 25.74 14.61 7.81
C ARG A 31 24.86 15.84 8.02
N LYS A 32 24.01 16.15 7.04
CA LYS A 32 23.05 17.29 7.12
C LYS A 32 21.80 16.95 7.93
N VAL A 33 21.57 15.68 8.29
CA VAL A 33 20.43 15.31 9.13
C VAL A 33 20.75 15.70 10.57
N PRO A 34 19.93 16.53 11.23
CA PRO A 34 20.18 16.94 12.60
C PRO A 34 20.11 15.76 13.58
N PRO A 35 20.91 15.75 14.67
CA PRO A 35 20.93 14.66 15.65
C PRO A 35 19.56 14.25 16.22
N PRO A 36 18.58 15.16 16.45
CA PRO A 36 17.24 14.77 16.90
C PRO A 36 16.46 13.86 15.94
N PHE A 37 16.87 13.76 14.67
CA PHE A 37 16.25 12.88 13.67
C PHE A 37 17.01 11.56 13.49
N ASP A 38 18.01 11.27 14.33
CA ASP A 38 18.66 9.97 14.30
C ASP A 38 17.66 8.86 14.64
N GLY A 39 17.58 7.83 13.78
CA GLY A 39 16.59 6.77 13.90
C GLY A 39 15.13 7.16 13.58
N PHE A 40 14.87 8.39 13.13
CA PHE A 40 13.51 8.85 12.79
C PHE A 40 12.93 8.07 11.60
N LYS A 41 11.73 7.53 11.77
CA LYS A 41 11.05 6.67 10.79
C LYS A 41 9.85 7.36 10.17
N ILE A 42 9.91 7.51 8.86
CA ILE A 42 8.80 8.03 8.05
C ILE A 42 8.18 6.85 7.30
N LEU A 43 6.89 6.61 7.53
CA LEU A 43 6.11 5.69 6.69
C LEU A 43 5.42 6.46 5.59
N LEU A 44 5.86 6.28 4.35
CA LEU A 44 5.24 6.86 3.17
C LEU A 44 4.23 5.87 2.55
N VAL A 45 2.97 6.29 2.42
CA VAL A 45 1.91 5.55 1.73
C VAL A 45 1.56 6.30 0.45
N SER A 46 1.85 5.74 -0.72
CA SER A 46 1.57 6.34 -2.01
C SER A 46 0.52 5.57 -2.82
N ASP A 47 -0.16 6.28 -3.73
CA ASP A 47 -1.04 5.73 -4.78
C ASP A 47 -2.06 4.71 -4.29
N LEU A 48 -2.80 5.11 -3.25
CA LEU A 48 -3.87 4.28 -2.71
C LEU A 48 -4.98 4.03 -3.73
N HIS A 49 -5.28 5.01 -4.59
CA HIS A 49 -6.30 4.94 -5.65
C HIS A 49 -7.66 4.40 -5.15
N GLY A 50 -8.03 4.71 -3.90
CA GLY A 50 -9.24 4.19 -3.25
C GLY A 50 -9.28 2.65 -3.08
N LYS A 51 -8.17 1.92 -3.31
CA LYS A 51 -8.11 0.47 -3.13
C LYS A 51 -8.32 0.10 -1.67
N ARG A 52 -9.09 -0.97 -1.44
CA ARG A 52 -9.36 -1.51 -0.12
C ARG A 52 -8.46 -2.71 0.20
N PHE A 53 -7.61 -2.55 1.21
CA PHE A 53 -6.76 -3.64 1.71
C PHE A 53 -7.40 -4.32 2.93
N GLY A 54 -8.35 -5.21 2.65
CA GLY A 54 -9.16 -5.89 3.66
C GLY A 54 -10.31 -5.01 4.20
N ARG A 55 -11.11 -5.58 5.11
CA ARG A 55 -12.24 -4.86 5.74
C ARG A 55 -11.70 -3.68 6.55
N GLY A 56 -12.22 -2.48 6.30
CA GLY A 56 -11.81 -1.27 7.00
C GLY A 56 -10.32 -0.95 6.87
N GLN A 57 -9.67 -1.33 5.76
CA GLN A 57 -8.24 -1.10 5.53
C GLN A 57 -7.30 -1.82 6.51
N ARG A 58 -7.80 -2.83 7.24
CA ARG A 58 -7.09 -3.48 8.34
C ARG A 58 -5.73 -4.07 7.95
N ARG A 59 -5.56 -4.59 6.73
CA ARG A 59 -4.24 -5.12 6.30
C ARG A 59 -3.19 -4.00 6.19
N LEU A 60 -3.56 -2.85 5.62
CA LEU A 60 -2.69 -1.68 5.53
C LEU A 60 -2.37 -1.14 6.92
N LEU A 61 -3.40 -0.95 7.75
CA LEU A 61 -3.24 -0.42 9.11
C LEU A 61 -2.36 -1.32 9.97
N ASN A 62 -2.52 -2.64 9.89
CA ASN A 62 -1.67 -3.58 10.62
C ASN A 62 -0.21 -3.52 10.15
N LYS A 63 0.04 -3.45 8.82
CA LYS A 63 1.40 -3.30 8.29
C LYS A 63 2.01 -1.95 8.73
N ALA A 64 1.23 -0.87 8.67
CA ALA A 64 1.68 0.45 9.11
C ALA A 64 2.04 0.48 10.60
N ALA A 65 1.18 -0.08 11.45
CA ALA A 65 1.44 -0.19 12.89
C ALA A 65 2.68 -1.04 13.21
N ALA A 66 2.89 -2.14 12.47
CA ALA A 66 4.07 -2.99 12.64
C ALA A 66 5.39 -2.28 12.31
N CYS A 67 5.36 -1.25 11.43
CA CYS A 67 6.55 -0.46 11.08
C CYS A 67 7.02 0.47 12.20
N ARG A 68 6.14 0.76 13.19
CA ARG A 68 6.38 1.73 14.27
C ARG A 68 6.97 3.06 13.77
N PRO A 69 6.28 3.77 12.85
CA PRO A 69 6.76 5.04 12.35
C PRO A 69 6.54 6.17 13.35
N ASP A 70 7.39 7.20 13.30
CA ASP A 70 7.20 8.44 14.04
C ASP A 70 6.21 9.37 13.32
N ILE A 71 6.17 9.29 11.99
CA ILE A 71 5.19 10.00 11.16
C ILE A 71 4.72 9.12 9.99
N ILE A 72 3.44 9.23 9.66
CA ILE A 72 2.84 8.61 8.48
C ILE A 72 2.52 9.73 7.50
N THR A 73 3.07 9.63 6.29
CA THR A 73 2.83 10.57 5.20
C THR A 73 2.04 9.86 4.11
N ILE A 74 0.99 10.50 3.61
CA ILE A 74 0.19 9.97 2.50
C ILE A 74 0.43 10.86 1.28
N THR A 75 0.81 10.26 0.16
CA THR A 75 1.15 10.98 -1.08
C THR A 75 0.56 10.29 -2.31
N GLY A 76 0.73 10.89 -3.49
CA GLY A 76 0.19 10.37 -4.75
C GLY A 76 -1.35 10.41 -4.77
N ASP A 77 -1.93 9.53 -5.59
CA ASP A 77 -3.37 9.51 -5.80
C ASP A 77 -4.09 8.72 -4.71
N ILE A 78 -4.77 9.43 -3.82
CA ILE A 78 -5.49 8.82 -2.69
C ILE A 78 -6.83 8.23 -3.15
N ILE A 79 -7.49 8.89 -4.10
CA ILE A 79 -8.85 8.59 -4.56
C ILE A 79 -8.84 8.48 -6.09
N ASP A 80 -9.41 7.41 -6.64
CA ASP A 80 -9.71 7.34 -8.08
C ASP A 80 -10.91 8.25 -8.38
N GLY A 81 -10.67 9.31 -9.16
CA GLY A 81 -11.66 10.35 -9.51
C GLY A 81 -12.79 9.89 -10.44
N ARG A 82 -12.91 8.59 -10.75
CA ARG A 82 -14.05 8.05 -11.49
C ARG A 82 -15.33 8.17 -10.65
N ARG A 83 -15.97 9.35 -10.75
CA ARG A 83 -17.39 9.52 -10.53
C ARG A 83 -18.12 8.50 -11.40
N LYS A 84 -18.58 7.38 -10.81
CA LYS A 84 -19.79 6.76 -11.34
C LYS A 84 -20.89 7.79 -11.14
N LYS A 85 -21.32 8.39 -12.24
CA LYS A 85 -22.61 9.08 -12.30
C LYS A 85 -23.64 7.98 -12.04
N THR A 86 -23.97 7.75 -10.78
CA THR A 86 -25.14 6.95 -10.44
C THR A 86 -26.31 7.83 -10.82
N GLU A 87 -26.92 7.50 -11.96
CA GLU A 87 -28.24 8.01 -12.33
C GLU A 87 -29.20 7.64 -11.19
N GLY A 88 -30.00 8.63 -10.79
CA GLY A 88 -31.02 8.49 -9.74
C GLY A 88 -32.21 7.68 -10.19
#